data_AF-A0AAD5FU52-F1
#
_entry.id   AF-A0AAD5FU52-F1
#
_cell.length_a   1.000
_cell.length_b   1.000
_cell.length_c   1.000
_cell.angle_alpha   90.00
_cell.angle_beta   90.00
_cell.angle_gamma   90.00
#
_symmetry.space_group_name_H-M   'P 1'
#
loop_
_entity.id
_entity.type
_entity.pdbx_description
1 polymer ?
#
loop_
_entity_poly.entity_id
_entity_poly.type
_entity_poly.pdbx_seq_one_letter_code
_entity_poly.pdbx_strand_id
1 'polypeptide(L)'
;PVAKQRCTLYCQSKETRVVVNMQELVEPGIRCSYKDPYSVCVYGECEKVDCVNVVGSPLLEDKCGVCSGDGTSCKTHRFNFTFADKKGVIKVLEIPRGARHLLIQELNGTANILAVKNKATGDFFLNSHGDYPETRSVIEKGLEWQYENKNFKDTIQTDGPLKNDVVIMVST
;
A
#
# COMPACT_ATOMS: atom_id res chain seq x y z
N PRO A 1 10.73 8.61 -10.67
CA PRO A 1 11.94 9.42 -10.41
C PRO A 1 13.21 8.56 -10.37
N VAL A 2 14.29 9.09 -10.95
CA VAL A 2 15.65 8.51 -10.87
C VAL A 2 16.05 8.44 -9.39
N ALA A 3 16.76 7.40 -8.95
CA ALA A 3 17.07 7.14 -7.53
C ALA A 3 17.63 8.37 -6.79
N LYS A 4 18.50 9.13 -7.46
CA LYS A 4 19.16 10.34 -6.94
C LYS A 4 18.22 11.52 -6.63
N GLN A 5 17.00 11.53 -7.17
CA GLN A 5 16.02 12.59 -6.91
C GLN A 5 15.07 12.26 -5.74
N ARG A 6 15.11 11.03 -5.20
CA ARG A 6 14.14 10.59 -4.17
C ARG A 6 14.40 11.22 -2.79
N CYS A 7 15.60 11.72 -2.56
CA CYS A 7 16.00 12.37 -1.30
C CYS A 7 16.20 13.88 -1.44
N THR A 8 15.63 14.47 -2.49
CA THR A 8 15.39 15.91 -2.60
C THR A 8 13.95 16.19 -2.20
N LEU A 9 13.71 17.29 -1.46
CA LEU A 9 12.38 17.63 -0.98
C LEU A 9 11.52 18.20 -2.10
N TYR A 10 10.42 17.50 -2.38
CA TYR A 10 9.36 17.97 -3.29
C TYR A 10 8.03 18.07 -2.54
N CYS A 11 7.29 19.14 -2.81
CA CYS A 11 5.96 19.36 -2.28
C CYS A 11 4.94 19.34 -3.42
N GLN A 12 3.82 18.66 -3.22
CA GLN A 12 2.70 18.67 -4.16
C GLN A 12 1.49 19.37 -3.55
N SER A 13 0.95 20.37 -4.25
CA SER A 13 -0.32 21.01 -3.87
C SER A 13 -1.46 20.00 -3.95
N LYS A 14 -2.30 19.94 -2.91
CA LYS A 14 -3.48 19.07 -2.89
C LYS A 14 -4.54 19.51 -3.90
N GLU A 15 -4.67 20.81 -4.13
CA GLU A 15 -5.70 21.42 -4.97
C GLU A 15 -5.29 21.42 -6.44
N THR A 16 -4.08 21.90 -6.73
CA THR A 16 -3.63 22.13 -8.11
C THR A 16 -2.73 21.01 -8.65
N ARG A 17 -2.30 20.09 -7.79
CA ARG A 17 -1.33 19.01 -8.11
C ARG A 17 0.03 19.49 -8.60
N VAL A 18 0.29 20.80 -8.56
CA VAL A 18 1.59 21.39 -8.88
C VAL A 18 2.65 20.83 -7.93
N VAL A 19 3.76 20.37 -8.50
CA VAL A 19 4.92 19.85 -7.77
C VAL A 19 6.02 20.90 -7.79
N VAL A 20 6.53 21.27 -6.61
CA VAL A 20 7.60 22.25 -6.45
C VAL A 20 8.81 21.58 -5.82
N ASN A 21 10.00 21.86 -6.37
CA ASN A 21 11.27 21.49 -5.74
C ASN A 21 11.62 22.54 -4.69
N MET A 22 11.75 22.12 -3.43
CA MET A 22 12.07 23.02 -2.32
C MET A 22 13.55 23.40 -2.25
N GLN A 23 14.40 22.81 -3.10
CA GLN A 23 15.87 23.00 -3.10
C GLN A 23 16.55 22.58 -1.79
N GLU A 24 15.87 21.75 -1.00
CA GLU A 24 16.35 21.20 0.27
C GLU A 24 16.52 19.69 0.16
N LEU A 25 17.45 19.15 0.96
CA LEU A 25 17.60 17.70 1.12
C LEU A 25 16.59 17.20 2.15
N VAL A 26 16.08 15.99 1.93
CA VAL A 26 15.26 15.31 2.93
C VAL A 26 16.14 14.94 4.13
N GLU A 27 15.61 15.10 5.34
CA GLU A 27 16.31 14.74 6.57
C GLU A 27 16.77 13.27 6.57
N PRO A 28 17.97 12.97 7.11
CA PRO A 28 18.45 11.61 7.21
C PRO A 28 17.48 10.69 7.97
N GLY A 29 17.28 9.47 7.46
CA GLY A 29 16.41 8.45 8.05
C GLY A 29 14.96 8.44 7.54
N ILE A 30 14.54 9.44 6.77
CA ILE A 30 13.22 9.44 6.13
C ILE A 30 13.20 8.42 4.98
N ARG A 31 12.10 7.65 4.86
CA ARG A 31 11.96 6.66 3.78
C ARG A 31 11.92 7.31 2.40
N CYS A 32 12.69 6.77 1.47
CA CYS A 32 12.73 7.18 0.06
C CYS A 32 12.04 6.17 -0.87
N SER A 33 11.37 5.15 -0.32
CA SER A 33 10.60 4.16 -1.06
C SER A 33 9.33 3.79 -0.30
N TYR A 34 8.22 3.65 -1.03
CA TYR A 34 6.98 3.07 -0.49
C TYR A 34 6.94 1.54 -0.59
N LYS A 35 7.80 0.94 -1.42
CA LYS A 35 7.92 -0.51 -1.63
C LYS A 35 8.97 -1.18 -0.76
N ASP A 36 9.98 -0.42 -0.35
CA ASP A 36 11.08 -0.92 0.49
C ASP A 36 11.13 -0.09 1.77
N PRO A 37 10.64 -0.62 2.91
CA PRO A 37 10.62 0.12 4.17
C PRO A 37 12.01 0.42 4.74
N TYR A 38 13.07 -0.17 4.18
CA TYR A 38 14.47 0.02 4.60
C TYR A 38 15.29 0.82 3.59
N SER A 39 14.65 1.46 2.61
CA SER A 39 15.31 2.49 1.81
C SER A 39 15.08 3.85 2.46
N VAL A 40 16.14 4.47 2.97
CA VAL A 40 16.12 5.75 3.69
C VAL A 40 17.06 6.78 3.08
N CYS A 41 16.75 8.05 3.28
CA CYS A 41 17.61 9.13 2.84
C CYS A 41 18.82 9.28 3.76
N VAL A 42 20.02 9.38 3.18
CA VAL A 42 21.27 9.68 3.87
C VAL A 42 22.07 10.63 2.97
N TYR A 43 22.26 11.87 3.42
CA TYR A 43 23.01 12.91 2.68
C TYR A 43 22.60 13.08 1.19
N GLY A 44 21.30 13.00 0.91
CA GLY A 44 20.75 13.18 -0.44
C GLY A 44 20.73 11.92 -1.31
N GLU A 45 21.25 10.79 -0.83
CA GLU A 45 21.17 9.49 -1.50
C GLU A 45 20.14 8.59 -0.80
N CYS A 46 19.48 7.73 -1.60
CA CYS A 46 18.51 6.76 -1.12
C CYS A 46 19.25 5.45 -0.80
N GLU A 47 19.67 5.31 0.45
CA GLU A 47 20.48 4.22 0.94
C GLU A 47 19.64 3.07 1.49
N LYS A 48 20.13 1.84 1.31
CA LYS A 48 19.49 0.66 1.87
C LYS A 48 20.09 0.33 3.24
N VAL A 49 19.23 0.33 4.24
CA VAL A 49 19.54 -0.14 5.60
C VAL A 49 18.90 -1.51 5.83
N ASP A 50 19.17 -2.07 6.99
CA ASP A 50 18.58 -3.31 7.47
C ASP A 50 17.46 -3.04 8.49
N CYS A 51 16.90 -4.08 9.12
CA CYS A 51 15.81 -3.91 10.09
C CYS A 51 16.22 -3.33 11.46
N VAL A 52 17.50 -3.07 11.69
CA VAL A 52 18.02 -2.29 12.83
C VAL A 52 18.58 -0.92 12.41
N ASN A 53 18.31 -0.48 11.18
CA ASN A 53 18.75 0.79 10.60
C ASN A 53 20.27 0.93 10.45
N VAL A 54 20.98 -0.19 10.26
CA VAL A 54 22.43 -0.21 10.01
C VAL A 54 22.69 -0.47 8.52
N VAL A 55 23.50 0.40 7.92
CA VAL A 55 23.95 0.23 6.52
C VAL A 55 24.89 -0.97 6.42
N GLY A 56 24.65 -1.84 5.44
CA GLY A 56 25.52 -2.99 5.14
C GLY A 56 25.39 -4.20 6.08
N SER A 57 24.47 -4.16 7.04
CA SER A 57 24.18 -5.31 7.90
C SER A 57 23.25 -6.32 7.22
N PRO A 58 23.40 -7.64 7.48
CA PRO A 58 22.62 -8.67 6.81
C PRO A 58 21.27 -8.98 7.48
N LEU A 59 20.88 -8.24 8.54
CA LEU A 59 19.67 -8.56 9.30
C LEU A 59 18.41 -8.19 8.51
N LEU A 60 17.57 -9.18 8.26
CA LEU A 60 16.30 -9.00 7.56
C LEU A 60 15.13 -9.29 8.47
N GLU A 61 14.05 -8.58 8.21
CA GLU A 61 12.78 -8.82 8.86
C GLU A 61 12.13 -10.09 8.30
N ASP A 62 11.51 -10.86 9.18
CA ASP A 62 10.70 -11.99 8.77
C ASP A 62 9.34 -11.54 8.19
N LYS A 63 8.55 -12.50 7.69
CA LYS A 63 7.20 -12.24 7.14
C LYS A 63 6.23 -11.59 8.14
N CYS A 64 6.54 -11.59 9.43
CA CYS A 64 5.68 -11.11 10.50
C CYS A 64 6.00 -9.68 10.93
N GLY A 65 7.15 -9.13 10.51
CA GLY A 65 7.58 -7.83 10.97
C GLY A 65 8.67 -7.84 12.03
N VAL A 66 9.30 -8.99 12.29
CA VAL A 66 10.29 -9.15 13.36
C VAL A 66 11.68 -9.26 12.75
N CYS A 67 12.59 -8.37 13.16
CA CYS A 67 13.99 -8.40 12.73
C CYS A 67 14.67 -9.69 13.21
N SER A 68 15.25 -10.45 12.28
CA SER A 68 15.78 -11.80 12.53
C SER A 68 14.78 -12.76 13.18
N GLY A 69 13.49 -12.57 12.91
CA GLY A 69 12.43 -13.46 13.36
C GLY A 69 12.42 -14.79 12.59
N ASP A 70 11.73 -15.77 13.15
CA ASP A 70 11.56 -17.11 12.59
C ASP A 70 10.23 -17.28 11.82
N GLY A 71 9.43 -16.21 11.72
CA GLY A 71 8.12 -16.22 11.06
C GLY A 71 7.01 -16.90 11.85
N THR A 72 7.18 -17.16 13.15
CA THR A 72 6.17 -17.85 13.98
C THR A 72 5.26 -16.90 14.76
N SER A 73 5.61 -15.62 14.86
CA SER A 73 4.87 -14.60 15.62
C SER A 73 3.56 -14.13 14.97
N CYS A 74 3.28 -14.58 13.74
CA CYS A 74 2.09 -14.24 12.98
C CYS A 74 1.53 -15.46 12.22
N LYS A 75 0.29 -15.33 11.73
CA LYS A 75 -0.39 -16.36 10.94
C LYS A 75 -0.85 -15.79 9.60
N THR A 76 -0.72 -16.59 8.55
CA THR A 76 -1.27 -16.27 7.23
C THR A 76 -2.73 -16.71 7.17
N HIS A 77 -3.62 -15.80 6.83
CA HIS A 77 -5.03 -16.07 6.62
C HIS A 77 -5.37 -16.08 5.14
N ARG A 78 -6.22 -17.03 4.71
CA ARG A 78 -6.76 -17.11 3.35
C ARG A 78 -8.26 -17.25 3.43
N PHE A 79 -8.98 -16.43 2.68
CA PHE A 79 -10.43 -16.40 2.66
C PHE A 79 -10.92 -16.41 1.21
N ASN A 80 -12.02 -17.11 0.96
CA ASN A 80 -12.73 -17.08 -0.32
C ASN A 80 -14.16 -16.63 -0.05
N PHE A 81 -14.64 -15.67 -0.83
CA PHE A 81 -15.99 -15.13 -0.72
C PHE A 81 -16.73 -15.32 -2.03
N THR A 82 -18.03 -15.59 -1.93
CA THR A 82 -18.95 -15.66 -3.07
C THR A 82 -20.18 -14.87 -2.72
N PHE A 83 -20.58 -13.96 -3.60
CA PHE A 83 -21.73 -13.09 -3.41
C PHE A 83 -22.85 -13.53 -4.36
N ALA A 84 -24.09 -13.51 -3.88
CA ALA A 84 -25.25 -13.61 -4.76
C ALA A 84 -25.44 -12.29 -5.52
N ASP A 85 -26.06 -12.33 -6.71
CA ASP A 85 -26.37 -11.16 -7.56
C ASP A 85 -27.25 -10.14 -6.82
N LYS A 86 -26.62 -9.33 -5.99
CA LYS A 86 -27.23 -8.24 -5.22
C LYS A 86 -26.63 -6.95 -5.71
N LYS A 87 -27.40 -6.16 -6.44
CA LYS A 87 -26.97 -4.82 -6.88
C LYS A 87 -26.57 -3.94 -5.71
N GLY A 88 -25.50 -3.18 -5.88
CA GLY A 88 -25.01 -2.19 -4.91
C GLY A 88 -23.62 -2.50 -4.36
N VAL A 89 -23.29 -1.81 -3.26
CA VAL A 89 -21.96 -1.87 -2.64
C VAL A 89 -22.01 -2.78 -1.41
N ILE A 90 -21.28 -3.89 -1.45
CA ILE A 90 -21.29 -4.94 -0.43
C ILE A 90 -19.96 -4.93 0.33
N LYS A 91 -20.02 -5.00 1.67
CA LYS A 91 -18.85 -5.23 2.52
C LYS A 91 -18.38 -6.67 2.40
N VAL A 92 -17.12 -6.87 2.01
CA VAL A 92 -16.50 -8.19 1.85
C VAL A 92 -15.81 -8.61 3.15
N LEU A 93 -14.82 -7.83 3.56
CA LEU A 93 -13.93 -8.15 4.68
C LEU A 93 -13.42 -6.86 5.32
N GLU A 94 -13.22 -6.91 6.63
CA GLU A 94 -12.48 -5.90 7.36
C GLU A 94 -11.12 -6.47 7.73
N ILE A 95 -10.06 -5.75 7.37
CA ILE A 95 -8.68 -6.17 7.62
C ILE A 95 -8.10 -5.26 8.71
N PRO A 96 -7.63 -5.82 9.83
CA PRO A 96 -7.17 -5.03 10.96
C PRO A 96 -5.83 -4.35 10.69
N ARG A 97 -5.58 -3.25 11.41
CA ARG A 97 -4.25 -2.64 11.51
C ARG A 97 -3.18 -3.71 11.84
N GLY A 98 -1.97 -3.53 11.31
CA GLY A 98 -0.86 -4.45 11.48
C GLY A 98 -0.84 -5.62 10.49
N ALA A 99 -1.91 -5.88 9.72
CA ALA A 99 -1.89 -6.87 8.65
C ALA A 99 -0.85 -6.52 7.58
N ARG A 100 -0.22 -7.55 6.99
CA ARG A 100 0.90 -7.46 6.05
C ARG A 100 0.69 -8.40 4.87
N HIS A 101 1.35 -8.09 3.75
CA HIS A 101 1.35 -8.88 2.51
C HIS A 101 -0.07 -9.21 2.03
N LEU A 102 -0.89 -8.17 1.89
CA LEU A 102 -2.27 -8.30 1.44
C LEU A 102 -2.28 -8.56 -0.07
N LEU A 103 -3.03 -9.58 -0.47
CA LEU A 103 -3.40 -9.85 -1.86
C LEU A 103 -4.90 -10.17 -1.90
N ILE A 104 -5.67 -9.28 -2.51
CA ILE A 104 -7.10 -9.45 -2.75
C ILE A 104 -7.28 -9.54 -4.26
N GLN A 105 -7.88 -10.62 -4.74
CA GLN A 105 -8.09 -10.83 -6.16
C GLN A 105 -9.47 -11.41 -6.41
N GLU A 106 -10.09 -11.00 -7.49
CA GLU A 106 -11.21 -11.75 -8.03
C GLU A 106 -10.70 -13.04 -8.68
N LEU A 107 -11.40 -14.15 -8.48
CA LEU A 107 -10.99 -15.43 -9.06
C LEU A 107 -11.42 -15.55 -10.51
N ASN A 108 -12.63 -15.05 -10.82
CA ASN A 108 -13.22 -15.02 -12.14
C ASN A 108 -13.38 -13.57 -12.57
N GLY A 109 -13.20 -13.28 -13.86
CA GLY A 109 -13.43 -11.94 -14.37
C GLY A 109 -14.92 -11.60 -14.34
N THR A 110 -15.28 -10.46 -13.75
CA THR A 110 -16.66 -10.00 -13.63
C THR A 110 -16.77 -8.51 -13.93
N ALA A 111 -17.98 -7.98 -13.99
CA ALA A 111 -18.20 -6.52 -14.07
C ALA A 111 -18.09 -5.83 -12.69
N ASN A 112 -17.78 -6.60 -11.64
CA ASN A 112 -17.65 -6.04 -10.30
C ASN A 112 -16.38 -5.20 -10.19
N ILE A 113 -16.39 -4.28 -9.23
CA ILE A 113 -15.25 -3.42 -8.93
C ILE A 113 -14.89 -3.59 -7.46
N LEU A 114 -13.66 -3.98 -7.18
CA LEU A 114 -13.12 -3.99 -5.82
C LEU A 114 -12.76 -2.57 -5.39
N ALA A 115 -13.20 -2.21 -4.19
CA ALA A 115 -12.96 -0.90 -3.59
C ALA A 115 -12.39 -1.05 -2.18
N VAL A 116 -11.64 -0.04 -1.73
CA VAL A 116 -11.05 -0.04 -0.39
C VAL A 116 -11.32 1.28 0.32
N LYS A 117 -11.81 1.13 1.55
CA LYS A 117 -12.17 2.22 2.44
C LYS A 117 -11.29 2.21 3.69
N ASN A 118 -10.79 3.37 4.09
CA ASN A 118 -10.15 3.55 5.39
C ASN A 118 -11.24 3.58 6.47
N LYS A 119 -11.22 2.62 7.41
CA LYS A 119 -12.28 2.51 8.42
C LYS A 119 -12.30 3.71 9.37
N ALA A 120 -11.14 4.29 9.67
CA ALA A 120 -11.02 5.38 10.63
C ALA A 120 -11.56 6.71 10.08
N THR A 121 -11.32 7.02 8.80
CA THR A 121 -11.81 8.27 8.20
C THR A 121 -13.17 8.13 7.56
N GLY A 122 -13.52 6.92 7.10
CA GLY A 122 -14.75 6.69 6.35
C GLY A 122 -14.57 6.80 4.83
N ASP A 123 -13.39 7.18 4.35
CA ASP A 123 -13.16 7.54 2.95
C ASP A 123 -12.71 6.36 2.11
N PHE A 124 -13.14 6.34 0.85
CA PHE A 124 -12.59 5.47 -0.18
C PHE A 124 -11.29 6.05 -0.72
N PHE A 125 -10.24 5.24 -0.77
CA PHE A 125 -8.97 5.62 -1.40
C PHE A 125 -8.67 4.78 -2.65
N LEU A 126 -9.40 3.67 -2.84
CA LEU A 126 -9.43 2.90 -4.08
C LEU A 126 -10.88 2.71 -4.53
N ASN A 127 -11.11 3.01 -5.81
CA ASN A 127 -12.36 2.85 -6.56
C ASN A 127 -13.60 3.28 -5.79
N SER A 128 -13.76 4.59 -5.63
CA SER A 128 -14.98 5.14 -5.04
C SER A 128 -16.17 4.92 -5.97
N HIS A 129 -17.39 5.08 -5.46
CA HIS A 129 -18.60 4.86 -6.25
C HIS A 129 -18.65 5.80 -7.47
N GLY A 130 -18.50 5.25 -8.68
CA GLY A 130 -18.52 5.99 -9.95
C GLY A 130 -17.16 6.22 -10.61
N ASP A 131 -16.06 5.83 -9.96
CA ASP A 131 -14.73 5.83 -10.59
C ASP A 131 -14.62 4.67 -11.60
N TYR A 132 -14.13 4.96 -12.80
CA TYR A 132 -13.77 3.90 -13.74
C TYR A 132 -12.48 3.20 -13.26
N PRO A 133 -12.45 1.87 -13.19
CA PRO A 133 -11.31 1.14 -12.65
C PRO A 133 -10.11 1.16 -13.61
N GLU A 134 -9.25 2.17 -13.47
CA GLU A 134 -7.95 2.19 -14.12
C GLU A 134 -6.87 1.62 -13.20
N THR A 135 -6.02 0.74 -13.75
CA THR A 135 -4.83 0.21 -13.09
C THR A 135 -3.95 1.37 -12.61
N ARG A 136 -3.75 1.46 -11.29
CA ARG A 136 -3.03 2.57 -10.66
C ARG A 136 -2.42 2.18 -9.34
N SER A 137 -1.50 3.03 -8.87
CA SER A 137 -0.98 2.96 -7.51
C SER A 137 -1.39 4.21 -6.74
N VAL A 138 -1.77 4.04 -5.47
CA VAL A 138 -2.10 5.14 -4.56
C VAL A 138 -1.29 5.02 -3.28
N ILE A 139 -0.93 6.16 -2.70
CA ILE A 139 -0.25 6.20 -1.40
C ILE A 139 -1.29 6.53 -0.34
N GLU A 140 -1.59 5.58 0.55
CA GLU A 140 -2.48 5.78 1.69
C GLU A 140 -1.70 5.55 2.98
N LYS A 141 -1.64 6.57 3.84
CA LYS A 141 -0.90 6.58 5.11
C LYS A 141 0.54 6.02 5.03
N GLY A 142 1.24 6.35 3.94
CA GLY A 142 2.63 5.96 3.72
C GLY A 142 2.83 4.53 3.22
N LEU A 143 1.76 3.87 2.75
CA LEU A 143 1.81 2.58 2.08
C LEU A 143 1.39 2.75 0.62
N GLU A 144 2.12 2.11 -0.28
CA GLU A 144 1.66 1.96 -1.65
C GLU A 144 0.63 0.84 -1.72
N TRP A 145 -0.50 1.15 -2.36
CA TRP A 145 -1.52 0.20 -2.75
C TRP A 145 -1.56 0.13 -4.25
N GLN A 146 -1.45 -1.06 -4.79
CA GLN A 146 -1.49 -1.30 -6.23
C GLN A 146 -2.85 -1.93 -6.56
N TYR A 147 -3.56 -1.31 -7.49
CA TYR A 147 -4.78 -1.81 -8.08
C TYR A 147 -4.52 -2.12 -9.55
N GLU A 148 -4.85 -3.34 -9.98
CA GLU A 148 -4.77 -3.78 -11.36
C GLU A 148 -6.13 -4.35 -11.78
N ASN A 149 -6.66 -3.84 -12.90
CA ASN A 149 -7.77 -4.48 -13.61
C ASN A 149 -7.20 -5.09 -14.89
N LYS A 150 -7.19 -6.42 -14.98
CA LYS A 150 -6.69 -7.15 -16.15
C LYS A 150 -7.69 -8.20 -16.56
N ASN A 151 -8.19 -8.14 -17.79
CA ASN A 151 -9.21 -9.05 -18.30
C ASN A 151 -10.45 -9.13 -17.38
N PHE A 152 -10.95 -7.98 -16.93
CA PHE A 152 -12.09 -7.88 -15.99
C PHE A 152 -11.85 -8.56 -14.64
N LYS A 153 -10.59 -8.77 -14.26
CA LYS A 153 -10.22 -9.34 -12.96
C LYS A 153 -9.48 -8.29 -12.17
N ASP A 154 -10.08 -7.88 -11.06
CA ASP A 154 -9.50 -6.93 -10.12
C ASP A 154 -8.48 -7.61 -9.20
N THR A 155 -7.35 -6.96 -9.01
CA THR A 155 -6.30 -7.33 -8.04
C THR A 155 -5.89 -6.10 -7.25
N ILE A 156 -5.89 -6.22 -5.92
CA ILE A 156 -5.39 -5.23 -4.98
C ILE A 156 -4.29 -5.86 -4.15
N GLN A 157 -3.15 -5.18 -4.05
CA GLN A 157 -2.05 -5.62 -3.20
C GLN A 157 -1.36 -4.47 -2.46
N THR A 158 -0.84 -4.78 -1.28
CA THR A 158 0.04 -3.91 -0.49
C THR A 158 0.91 -4.74 0.46
N ASP A 159 2.13 -4.29 0.72
CA ASP A 159 3.04 -4.98 1.63
C ASP A 159 2.67 -4.79 3.11
N GLY A 160 1.99 -3.70 3.46
CA GLY A 160 1.73 -3.32 4.84
C GLY A 160 3.01 -2.91 5.60
N PRO A 161 3.02 -2.94 6.95
CA PRO A 161 1.88 -3.20 7.83
C PRO A 161 0.86 -2.08 7.80
N LEU A 162 -0.43 -2.43 7.79
CA LEU A 162 -1.52 -1.45 7.81
C LEU A 162 -1.45 -0.52 9.04
N LYS A 163 -1.58 0.78 8.83
CA LYS A 163 -1.64 1.79 9.91
C LYS A 163 -3.02 1.87 10.57
N ASN A 164 -4.07 1.71 9.76
CA ASN A 164 -5.46 1.68 10.19
C ASN A 164 -6.14 0.41 9.68
N ASP A 165 -7.26 0.04 10.32
CA ASP A 165 -8.18 -0.95 9.76
C ASP A 165 -8.70 -0.46 8.39
N VAL A 166 -8.86 -1.40 7.46
CA VAL A 166 -9.43 -1.13 6.14
C VAL A 166 -10.62 -2.05 5.86
N VAL A 167 -11.54 -1.58 5.04
CA VAL A 167 -12.71 -2.36 4.63
C VAL A 167 -12.63 -2.59 3.12
N ILE A 168 -12.65 -3.85 2.74
CA ILE A 168 -12.79 -4.28 1.35
C ILE A 168 -14.27 -4.28 1.00
N MET A 169 -14.60 -3.62 -0.10
CA MET A 169 -15.94 -3.52 -0.63
C MET A 169 -15.94 -4.06 -2.06
N VAL A 170 -17.09 -4.55 -2.51
CA VAL A 170 -17.33 -4.90 -3.92
C VAL A 170 -18.54 -4.11 -4.39
N SER A 171 -18.43 -3.47 -5.55
CA SER A 171 -19.55 -2.83 -6.24
C SER A 171 -19.99 -3.72 -7.40
N THR A 172 -21.29 -4.03 -7.45
CA THR A 172 -21.93 -4.90 -8.46
C THR A 172 -23.02 -4.16 -9.22
#